data_AF-A0A938M6M9-F1
#
_entry.id   AF-A0A938M6M9-F1
#
_cell.length_a   1.000
_cell.length_b   1.000
_cell.length_c   1.000
_cell.angle_alpha   90.00
_cell.angle_beta   90.00
_cell.angle_gamma   90.00
#
_symmetry.space_group_name_H-M   'P 1'
#
loop_
_entity.id
_entity.type
_entity.pdbx_description
1 polymer ?
#
loop_
_entity_poly.entity_id
_entity_poly.type
_entity_poly.pdbx_seq_one_letter_code
_entity_poly.pdbx_strand_id
1 'polypeptide(L)' 'MTTKQMIQAEIDRMNNKQLKELYGFIKRSSRPRRGRGKPSLMAKLKRIAIDAPEDFAANHDHHFTQAGFEVLRAEAKRS' A
#
# COMPACT_ATOMS: atom_id res chain seq x y z
N MET A 1 -35.45 -3.99 0.35
CA MET A 1 -34.99 -2.91 -0.56
C MET A 1 -33.61 -3.26 -1.07
N THR A 2 -33.34 -3.08 -2.35
CA THR A 2 -31.98 -3.25 -2.88
C THR A 2 -31.22 -1.92 -2.80
N THR A 3 -29.89 -1.97 -2.68
CA THR A 3 -29.03 -0.77 -2.67
C THR A 3 -29.29 0.13 -3.88
N LYS A 4 -29.65 -0.48 -5.03
CA LYS A 4 -30.03 0.23 -6.26
C LYS A 4 -31.29 1.10 -6.08
N GLN A 5 -32.30 0.61 -5.35
CA GLN A 5 -33.53 1.35 -5.09
C GLN A 5 -33.28 2.56 -4.17
N MET A 6 -32.42 2.42 -3.16
CA MET A 6 -32.04 3.53 -2.29
C MET A 6 -31.27 4.62 -3.05
N ILE A 7 -30.35 4.22 -3.94
CA ILE A 7 -29.60 5.16 -4.78
C ILE A 7 -30.55 5.91 -5.71
N GLN A 8 -31.52 5.24 -6.33
CA GLN A 8 -32.49 5.90 -7.22
C GLN A 8 -33.32 6.96 -6.48
N ALA A 9 -33.83 6.63 -5.29
CA ALA A 9 -34.63 7.55 -4.49
C ALA A 9 -33.85 8.82 -4.09
N GLU A 10 -32.54 8.70 -3.89
CA GLU A 10 -31.68 9.85 -3.58
C GLU A 10 -31.36 10.68 -4.84
N ILE A 11 -31.16 10.03 -5.98
CA ILE A 11 -30.96 10.68 -7.29
C ILE A 11 -32.18 11.52 -7.67
N ASP A 12 -33.39 11.00 -7.47
CA ASP A 12 -34.64 11.68 -7.84
C ASP A 12 -34.87 12.98 -7.06
N ARG A 13 -34.18 13.16 -5.92
CA ARG A 13 -34.24 14.37 -5.09
C ARG A 13 -33.18 15.42 -5.46
N MET A 14 -32.21 15.08 -6.31
CA MET A 14 -31.10 15.96 -6.67
C MET A 14 -31.46 16.89 -7.82
N ASN A 15 -30.91 18.10 -7.81
CA ASN A 15 -31.02 19.02 -8.93
C ASN A 15 -30.00 18.72 -10.05
N ASN A 16 -30.19 19.31 -11.23
CA ASN A 16 -29.32 19.09 -12.40
C ASN A 16 -27.82 19.36 -12.15
N LYS A 17 -27.47 20.31 -11.27
CA LYS A 17 -26.07 20.60 -10.94
C LYS A 17 -25.46 19.46 -10.13
N GLN A 18 -26.16 18.99 -9.10
CA GLN A 18 -25.76 17.86 -8.27
C GLN A 18 -25.68 16.56 -9.08
N LEU A 19 -26.64 16.33 -9.99
CA LEU A 19 -26.64 15.17 -10.88
C LEU A 19 -25.41 15.16 -11.80
N LYS A 20 -24.99 16.32 -12.31
CA LYS A 20 -23.79 16.44 -13.15
C LYS A 20 -22.51 16.13 -12.38
N GLU A 21 -22.41 16.57 -11.12
CA GLU A 21 -21.30 16.24 -10.23
C GLU A 21 -21.26 14.75 -9.88
N LEU A 22 -22.41 14.18 -9.51
CA LEU A 22 -22.57 12.76 -9.21
C LEU A 22 -22.20 11.89 -10.43
N TYR A 23 -22.67 12.25 -11.62
CA TYR A 23 -22.27 11.57 -12.85
C TYR A 23 -20.76 11.63 -13.07
N GLY A 24 -20.13 12.79 -12.83
CA GLY A 24 -18.69 12.93 -12.87
C GLY A 24 -17.96 12.00 -11.89
N PHE A 25 -18.48 11.87 -10.68
CA PHE A 25 -17.94 10.96 -9.67
C PHE A 25 -18.09 9.49 -10.09
N ILE A 26 -19.30 9.07 -10.48
CA ILE A 26 -19.57 7.70 -10.92
C ILE A 26 -18.70 7.36 -12.13
N LYS A 27 -18.57 8.27 -13.11
CA LYS A 27 -17.71 8.08 -14.30
C LYS A 27 -16.23 7.91 -13.94
N ARG A 28 -15.75 8.57 -12.89
CA ARG A 28 -14.37 8.37 -12.40
C ARG A 28 -14.22 7.05 -11.66
N SER A 29 -15.23 6.65 -10.89
CA SER A 29 -15.22 5.43 -10.08
C SER A 29 -15.48 4.15 -10.90
N SER A 30 -16.31 4.24 -11.95
CA SER A 30 -16.66 3.14 -12.84
C SER A 30 -15.66 2.96 -13.99
N ARG A 31 -14.75 3.92 -14.19
CA ARG A 31 -13.61 3.72 -15.10
C ARG A 31 -12.89 2.46 -14.63
N PRO A 32 -12.80 1.41 -15.46
CA PRO A 32 -11.98 0.27 -15.13
C PRO A 32 -10.59 0.83 -14.86
N ARG A 33 -10.06 0.57 -13.66
CA ARG A 33 -8.66 0.87 -13.36
C ARG A 33 -7.85 0.09 -14.39
N ARG A 34 -7.52 0.71 -15.52
CA ARG A 34 -6.62 0.13 -16.54
C ARG A 34 -5.36 -0.25 -15.79
N GLY A 35 -5.18 -1.55 -15.56
CA GLY A 35 -3.97 -2.16 -15.01
C GLY A 35 -3.42 -1.51 -13.75
N ARG A 36 -4.01 -1.79 -12.59
CA ARG A 36 -3.15 -2.12 -11.44
C ARG A 36 -3.31 -3.62 -11.21
N GLY A 37 -2.70 -4.41 -12.09
CA GLY A 37 -2.37 -5.79 -11.73
C GLY A 37 -1.67 -5.77 -10.38
N LYS A 38 -1.80 -6.87 -9.63
CA LYS A 38 -1.08 -7.03 -8.36
C LYS A 38 0.36 -6.53 -8.57
N PRO A 39 0.88 -5.59 -7.74
CA PRO A 39 2.23 -5.10 -7.95
C PRO A 39 3.16 -6.29 -8.02
N SER A 40 4.01 -6.33 -9.05
CA SER A 40 4.98 -7.41 -9.21
C SER A 40 5.79 -7.57 -7.93
N LEU A 41 6.30 -8.77 -7.67
CA LEU A 41 7.13 -9.01 -6.51
C LEU A 41 8.26 -7.96 -6.41
N MET A 42 8.89 -7.64 -7.54
CA MET A 42 9.91 -6.59 -7.63
C MET A 42 9.38 -5.19 -7.26
N ALA A 43 8.16 -4.83 -7.66
CA ALA A 43 7.54 -3.56 -7.27
C ALA A 43 7.20 -3.51 -5.76
N LYS A 44 6.97 -4.65 -5.12
CA LYS A 44 6.82 -4.73 -3.66
C LYS A 44 8.18 -4.64 -2.96
N LEU A 45 9.18 -5.37 -3.43
CA LEU A 45 10.54 -5.35 -2.88
C LEU A 45 11.17 -3.96 -2.95
N LYS A 46 10.99 -3.22 -4.06
CA LYS A 46 11.46 -1.83 -4.21
C LYS A 46 10.83 -0.84 -3.22
N ARG A 47 9.69 -1.17 -2.61
CA ARG A 47 9.04 -0.32 -1.59
C ARG A 47 9.60 -0.55 -0.19
N ILE A 48 10.35 -1.63 0.01
CA ILE A 48 11.02 -1.90 1.28
C ILE A 48 12.28 -1.03 1.29
N ALA A 49 12.25 0.05 2.07
CA ALA A 49 13.46 0.77 2.40
C ALA A 49 14.21 -0.06 3.45
N ILE A 50 15.39 -0.54 3.10
CA ILE A 50 16.28 -1.19 4.06
C ILE A 50 17.11 -0.06 4.66
N ASP A 51 16.90 0.22 5.94
CA ASP A 51 17.74 1.13 6.70
C ASP A 51 19.04 0.39 7.01
N ALA A 52 20.02 0.55 6.10
CA ALA A 52 21.31 -0.13 6.18
C ALA A 52 22.46 0.89 6.12
N PRO A 53 23.60 0.60 6.76
CA PRO A 53 24.81 1.41 6.66
C PRO A 53 25.25 1.63 5.21
N GLU A 54 25.93 2.76 4.95
CA GLU A 54 26.40 3.13 3.60
C GLU A 54 27.28 2.05 2.95
N ASP A 55 27.99 1.24 3.76
CA ASP A 55 28.87 0.17 3.31
C ASP A 55 28.21 -1.23 3.28
N PHE A 56 26.91 -1.32 3.57
CA PHE A 56 26.18 -2.59 3.62
C PHE A 56 26.32 -3.39 2.31
N ALA A 57 26.30 -2.68 1.18
CA ALA A 57 26.44 -3.26 -0.15
C ALA A 57 27.84 -3.88 -0.42
N ALA A 58 28.87 -3.36 0.24
CA ALA A 58 30.25 -3.81 0.06
C ALA A 58 30.64 -4.88 1.08
N ASN A 59 30.05 -4.84 2.28
CA ASN A 59 30.45 -5.63 3.44
C ASN A 59 29.29 -6.47 4.01
N HIS A 60 28.40 -6.98 3.15
CA HIS A 60 27.22 -7.77 3.58
C HIS A 60 27.60 -8.86 4.59
N ASP A 61 28.65 -9.64 4.32
CA ASP A 61 29.08 -10.76 5.16
C ASP A 61 29.51 -10.32 6.57
N HIS A 62 30.16 -9.16 6.71
CA HIS A 62 30.55 -8.60 8.00
C HIS A 62 29.34 -8.16 8.82
N HIS A 63 28.35 -7.54 8.18
CA HIS A 63 27.14 -7.10 8.86
C HIS A 63 26.27 -8.27 9.34
N PHE A 64 26.17 -9.35 8.55
CA PHE A 64 25.43 -10.55 8.96
C PHE A 64 26.14 -11.35 10.06
N THR A 65 27.46 -11.34 10.09
CA THR A 65 28.24 -11.99 11.16
C THR A 65 28.22 -11.16 12.45
N GLN A 66 28.37 -9.83 12.38
CA GLN A 66 28.38 -8.96 13.56
C GLN A 66 27.02 -8.92 14.27
N ALA A 67 25.91 -8.89 13.52
CA ALA A 67 24.56 -8.96 14.11
C ALA A 67 24.32 -10.25 14.91
N GLY A 68 24.89 -11.38 14.47
CA GLY A 68 24.82 -12.65 15.22
C GLY A 68 25.57 -12.62 16.55
N PHE A 69 26.72 -11.95 16.61
CA PHE A 69 27.51 -11.84 17.83
C PHE A 69 26.92 -10.87 18.86
N GLU A 70 26.26 -9.79 18.43
CA GLU A 70 25.61 -8.86 19.35
C GLU A 70 24.40 -9.46 20.06
N VAL A 71 23.60 -10.28 19.35
CA VAL A 71 22.46 -11.00 19.95
C VAL A 71 22.95 -12.00 21.00
N LEU A 72 24.00 -12.78 20.69
CA LEU A 72 24.59 -13.72 21.65
C LEU A 72 25.18 -13.01 22.88
N ARG A 73 25.77 -11.82 22.70
CA ARG A 73 26.32 -11.01 23.80
C ARG A 73 25.23 -10.38 24.67
N ALA A 74 24.09 -10.04 24.08
CA ALA A 74 22.92 -9.51 24.81
C ALA A 74 22.22 -10.61 25.62
N GLU A 75 22.17 -11.85 25.11
CA GLU A 75 21.69 -13.02 25.86
C GLU A 75 22.61 -13.40 27.02
N ALA A 76 23.93 -13.40 26.81
CA ALA A 76 24.91 -13.73 27.85
C ALA A 76 24.94 -12.72 29.03
N LYS A 77 24.47 -11.48 28.84
CA LYS A 77 24.34 -10.48 29.90
C LYS A 77 23.02 -10.53 30.66
N ARG A 78 22.06 -11.35 30.20
CA ARG A 78 20.75 -11.53 30.85
C ARG A 78 20.66 -12.81 31.71
N SER A 79 21.70 -13.64 31.70
CA SER A 79 21.87 -14.79 32.60
C SER A 79 22.85 -14.46 33.72
#